data_AF-A0A957FW60-F1
#
_entry.id   AF-A0A957FW60-F1
#
_cell.length_a   1.000
_cell.length_b   1.000
_cell.length_c   1.000
_cell.angle_alpha   90.00
_cell.angle_beta   90.00
_cell.angle_gamma   90.00
#
_symmetry.space_group_name_H-M   'P 1'
#
loop_
_entity.id
_entity.type
_entity.pdbx_description
1 polymer ?
#
loop_
_entity_poly.entity_id
_entity_poly.type
_entity_poly.pdbx_seq_one_letter_code
_entity_poly.pdbx_strand_id
1 'polypeptide(L)' 'HPTIEDHVTIYANATILGGETVIGHHSIIGGNVWLTDSVPPHSQVYHKAEVSVRTKNT' A
#
# COMPACT_ATOMS: atom_id res chain seq x y z
N HIS A 1 -1.63 15.41 -4.56
CA HIS A 1 -2.53 14.29 -4.90
C HIS A 1 -1.73 13.36 -5.80
N PRO A 2 -1.79 12.03 -5.60
CA PRO A 2 -1.02 11.08 -6.39
C PRO A 2 -1.63 10.90 -7.79
N THR A 3 -0.85 10.30 -8.69
CA THR A 3 -1.31 9.82 -10.00
C THR A 3 -1.54 8.31 -9.92
N ILE A 4 -2.73 7.85 -10.34
CA ILE A 4 -3.08 6.44 -10.42
C ILE A 4 -3.19 6.07 -11.90
N GLU A 5 -2.36 5.13 -12.37
CA GLU A 5 -2.38 4.67 -13.76
C GLU A 5 -3.45 3.59 -14.01
N ASP A 6 -3.52 3.11 -15.25
CA ASP A 6 -4.53 2.17 -15.72
C ASP A 6 -4.49 0.81 -14.99
N HIS A 7 -5.66 0.22 -14.78
CA HIS A 7 -5.83 -1.12 -14.20
C HIS A 7 -5.22 -1.29 -12.79
N VAL A 8 -5.01 -0.20 -12.05
CA VAL A 8 -4.60 -0.25 -10.65
C VAL A 8 -5.77 -0.69 -9.77
N THR A 9 -5.52 -1.64 -8.86
CA THR A 9 -6.48 -2.03 -7.82
C THR A 9 -6.02 -1.49 -6.46
N ILE A 10 -6.89 -0.77 -5.75
CA ILE A 10 -6.63 -0.23 -4.42
C ILE A 10 -7.67 -0.80 -3.45
N TYR A 11 -7.21 -1.52 -2.43
CA TYR A 11 -8.06 -2.10 -1.41
C TYR A 11 -8.36 -1.11 -0.26
N ALA A 12 -9.34 -1.47 0.57
CA ALA A 12 -9.88 -0.62 1.63
C ALA A 12 -8.81 -0.10 2.61
N ASN A 13 -8.99 1.13 3.09
CA ASN A 13 -8.12 1.81 4.06
C ASN A 13 -6.66 2.01 3.61
N ALA A 14 -6.36 1.92 2.31
CA ALA A 14 -5.07 2.37 1.80
C ALA A 14 -4.99 3.90 1.79
N THR A 15 -3.84 4.45 2.18
CA THR A 15 -3.52 5.87 2.17
C THR A 15 -2.32 6.10 1.27
N ILE A 16 -2.50 6.88 0.20
CA ILE A 16 -1.45 7.20 -0.78
C ILE A 16 -1.29 8.72 -0.83
N LEU A 17 -0.09 9.20 -0.51
CA LEU A 17 0.23 10.63 -0.38
C LEU A 17 1.40 11.03 -1.30
N GLY A 18 1.45 12.31 -1.64
CA GLY A 18 2.49 12.92 -2.50
C GLY A 18 1.92 13.50 -3.80
N GLY A 19 2.51 14.60 -4.27
CA GLY A 19 2.16 15.22 -5.57
C GLY A 19 2.77 14.47 -6.76
N GLU A 20 3.97 13.93 -6.55
CA GLU A 20 4.76 13.22 -7.56
C GLU A 20 4.64 11.69 -7.46
N THR A 21 3.82 11.19 -6.52
CA THR A 21 3.62 9.75 -6.30
C THR A 21 2.81 9.16 -7.44
N VAL A 22 3.39 8.20 -8.16
CA VAL A 22 2.75 7.49 -9.27
C VAL A 22 2.58 6.03 -8.90
N ILE A 23 1.36 5.52 -9.04
CA ILE A 23 1.08 4.08 -8.95
C ILE A 23 1.01 3.51 -10.36
N GLY A 24 2.04 2.76 -10.72
CA GLY A 24 2.20 2.21 -12.06
C GLY A 24 1.09 1.24 -12.47
N HIS A 25 0.79 1.17 -13.76
CA HIS A 25 -0.32 0.39 -14.30
C HIS A 25 -0.30 -1.09 -13.87
N HIS A 26 -1.49 -1.69 -13.74
CA HIS A 26 -1.68 -3.09 -13.33
C HIS A 26 -1.10 -3.43 -11.94
N SER A 27 -0.86 -2.44 -11.09
CA SER A 27 -0.39 -2.68 -9.71
C SER A 27 -1.55 -2.92 -8.74
N ILE A 28 -1.26 -3.64 -7.66
CA ILE A 28 -2.20 -3.93 -6.58
C ILE A 28 -1.69 -3.27 -5.29
N ILE A 29 -2.49 -2.39 -4.72
CA ILE A 29 -2.26 -1.79 -3.41
C ILE A 29 -3.20 -2.46 -2.40
N GLY A 30 -2.62 -3.24 -1.50
CA GLY A 30 -3.30 -3.96 -0.44
C GLY A 30 -4.00 -3.04 0.57
N GLY A 31 -4.89 -3.63 1.37
CA GLY A 31 -5.61 -2.90 2.39
C GLY A 31 -4.66 -2.40 3.48
N ASN A 32 -5.03 -1.28 4.11
CA ASN A 32 -4.24 -0.67 5.19
C ASN A 32 -2.79 -0.29 4.80
N VAL A 33 -2.48 -0.21 3.51
CA VAL A 33 -1.16 0.27 3.04
C VAL A 33 -1.03 1.76 3.29
N TRP A 34 0.13 2.19 3.76
CA TRP A 34 0.55 3.59 3.82
C TRP A 34 1.69 3.82 2.84
N LEU A 35 1.48 4.66 1.84
CA LEU A 35 2.42 4.84 0.73
C LEU A 35 2.69 6.32 0.45
N THR A 36 3.97 6.68 0.40
CA THR A 36 4.47 8.04 0.12
C THR A 36 5.37 8.11 -1.11
N ASP A 37 5.62 6.96 -1.74
CA ASP A 37 6.60 6.80 -2.82
C ASP A 37 5.96 6.07 -4.00
N SER A 38 6.50 6.32 -5.20
CA SER A 38 6.00 5.73 -6.44
C SER A 38 6.21 4.22 -6.48
N VAL A 39 5.30 3.54 -7.16
CA VAL A 39 5.28 2.08 -7.32
C VAL A 39 5.41 1.75 -8.81
N PRO A 40 6.38 0.92 -9.23
CA PRO A 40 6.51 0.51 -10.62
C PRO A 40 5.28 -0.27 -11.12
N PRO A 41 4.99 -0.29 -12.43
CA PRO A 41 3.93 -1.11 -12.99
C PRO A 41 4.04 -2.59 -12.62
N HIS A 42 2.91 -3.30 -12.62
CA HIS A 42 2.81 -4.74 -12.27
C HIS A 42 3.30 -5.10 -10.86
N SER A 43 3.28 -4.15 -9.92
CA SER A 43 3.73 -4.38 -8.55
C SER A 43 2.59 -4.82 -7.63
N GLN A 44 2.92 -5.49 -6.54
CA GLN A 44 1.97 -5.76 -5.45
C GLN A 44 2.55 -5.25 -4.14
N VAL A 45 1.83 -4.34 -3.49
CA VAL A 45 2.23 -3.70 -2.23
C VAL A 45 1.26 -4.11 -1.15
N TYR A 46 1.76 -4.67 -0.04
CA TYR A 46 0.92 -5.11 1.09
C TYR A 46 1.45 -4.58 2.41
N HIS A 47 0.53 -4.26 3.31
CA HIS A 47 0.88 -3.95 4.70
C HIS A 47 1.37 -5.23 5.41
N LYS A 48 2.57 -5.18 5.98
CA LYS A 48 3.12 -6.30 6.76
C LYS A 48 2.56 -6.25 8.18
N ALA A 49 1.69 -7.18 8.53
CA ALA A 49 1.23 -7.34 9.90
C ALA A 49 2.34 -8.02 10.74
N GLU A 50 2.95 -7.28 11.67
CA GLU A 50 3.84 -7.87 12.67
C GLU A 50 3.06 -8.13 13.96
N VAL A 51 3.05 -9.39 14.40
CA VAL A 51 2.37 -9.83 15.61
C VAL A 51 3.41 -10.05 16.71
N SER A 52 3.35 -9.26 17.76
CA SER A 52 4.13 -9.48 18.99
C SER A 52 3.24 -10.07 20.06
N VAL A 53 3.52 -11.31 20.48
CA VAL A 53 2.81 -11.97 21.57
C VAL A 53 3.52 -11.64 22.88
N ARG A 54 2.82 -10.97 23.81
CA ARG A 54 3.29 -10.80 25.19
C ARG A 54 2.59 -11.82 26.09
N THR A 55 3.31 -12.82 26.55
CA THR A 55 2.80 -13.74 27.58
C THR A 55 2.70 -12.99 28.90
N LYS A 56 1.49 -12.91 29.47
CA LYS A 56 1.32 -12.47 30.86
C LYS A 56 1.69 -13.64 31.76
N ASN A 57 2.77 -13.50 32.53
CA ASN A 57 3.03 -14.40 33.65
C ASN A 57 1.98 -14.11 34.73
N THR A 58 0.96 -14.96 34.79
CA THR A 58 0.14 -15.17 36.00
C THR A 58 0.94 -15.92 37.06
#